data_AF-A0A965MC94-F1
#
_entry.id   AF-A0A965MC94-F1
#
_cell.length_a   1.000
_cell.length_b   1.000
_cell.length_c   1.000
_cell.angle_alpha   90.00
_cell.angle_beta   90.00
_cell.angle_gamma   90.00
#
_symmetry.space_group_name_H-M   'P 1'
#
loop_
_entity.id
_entity.type
_entity.pdbx_description
1 polymer ?
#
loop_
_entity_poly.entity_id
_entity_poly.type
_entity_poly.pdbx_seq_one_letter_code
_entity_poly.pdbx_strand_id
1 'polypeptide(L)'
;YEIKADEVRGKLFLDAGRDLQIIFAKQSRDGLDVDDELREYMSNKIRENNIGLVIVDPWVGANYINENDNMAMNAAVASVRRIADETDCAFVLTHHIRKGNGDDATIDSVRGAGSLIGAARAARVINKVSQEDALKLGVSESEALGIFRIDDGKANLAPPAEKALYRRMLGVQLPNEEYVGVAIPFKMPDLFDGVTTKDARKVQQLAAEAEKNENPYRQSMQAKNWIGVAVAEVLGLDLEKRHEKAKAKAIVKQWIDSDVLRLDQYLSKRHGREVPVVIAGTLITREEAGL
;
A
#
# COMPACT_ATOMS: atom_id res chain seq x y z
N TYR A 1 15.91 11.31 -6.87
CA TYR A 1 16.09 12.32 -5.81
C TYR A 1 17.41 13.10 -5.93
N GLU A 2 18.36 12.76 -6.81
CA GLU A 2 19.56 13.57 -7.12
C GLU A 2 20.37 14.13 -5.92
N ILE A 3 20.23 13.54 -4.73
CA ILE A 3 20.94 13.93 -3.51
C ILE A 3 22.40 13.49 -3.65
N LYS A 4 23.33 14.44 -3.50
CA LYS A 4 24.77 14.19 -3.52
C LYS A 4 25.31 13.88 -2.12
N ALA A 5 26.42 13.15 -2.06
CA ALA A 5 27.06 12.79 -0.79
C ALA A 5 27.38 14.02 0.09
N ASP A 6 27.83 15.11 -0.51
CA ASP A 6 28.18 16.35 0.19
C ASP A 6 26.95 17.07 0.78
N GLU A 7 25.74 16.79 0.29
CA GLU A 7 24.51 17.34 0.85
C GLU A 7 24.09 16.64 2.15
N VAL A 8 24.55 15.39 2.34
CA VAL A 8 24.26 14.52 3.50
C VAL A 8 25.39 14.58 4.53
N ARG A 9 26.64 14.74 4.08
CA ARG A 9 27.83 14.75 4.94
C ARG A 9 27.69 15.82 6.04
N GLY A 10 27.89 15.40 7.29
CA GLY A 10 27.77 16.28 8.47
C GLY A 10 26.32 16.60 8.88
N LYS A 11 25.32 16.02 8.23
CA LYS A 11 23.89 16.18 8.58
C LYS A 11 23.21 14.88 8.97
N LEU A 12 23.75 13.74 8.53
CA LEU A 12 23.28 12.41 8.93
C LEU A 12 24.18 11.87 10.05
N PHE A 13 23.55 11.60 11.19
CA PHE A 13 24.18 10.98 12.36
C PHE A 13 23.54 9.61 12.54
N LEU A 14 24.36 8.57 12.64
CA LEU A 14 23.90 7.19 12.76
C LEU A 14 24.58 6.54 13.95
N ASP A 15 23.77 5.88 14.77
CA ASP A 15 24.22 4.95 15.80
C ASP A 15 23.47 3.63 15.60
N ALA A 16 24.20 2.53 15.50
CA ALA A 16 23.64 1.20 15.29
C ALA A 16 23.29 0.49 16.60
N GLY A 17 23.39 1.16 17.75
CA GLY A 17 23.13 0.60 19.07
C GLY A 17 24.20 -0.40 19.54
N ARG A 18 25.34 -0.47 18.83
CA ARG A 18 26.43 -1.41 19.12
C ARG A 18 27.43 -0.84 20.12
N ASP A 19 27.73 0.45 19.98
CA ASP A 19 28.71 1.14 20.81
C ASP A 19 28.01 1.95 21.92
N LEU A 20 26.83 2.52 21.64
CA LEU A 20 26.00 3.24 22.60
C LEU A 20 24.61 2.61 22.68
N GLN A 21 24.21 2.13 23.86
CA GLN A 21 22.85 1.67 24.09
C GLN A 21 21.95 2.85 24.48
N ILE A 22 21.01 3.22 23.60
CA ILE A 22 20.00 4.24 23.85
C ILE A 22 18.79 3.57 24.50
N ILE A 23 18.72 3.58 25.84
CA ILE A 23 17.62 2.98 26.62
C ILE A 23 16.89 4.05 27.42
N PHE A 24 15.68 4.43 27.02
CA PHE A 24 14.93 5.52 27.67
C PHE A 24 14.35 5.16 29.03
N ALA A 25 13.96 3.90 29.21
CA ALA A 25 13.38 3.42 30.46
C ALA A 25 13.70 1.95 30.70
N LYS A 26 13.81 1.60 31.98
CA LYS A 26 14.04 0.24 32.47
C LYS A 26 13.01 -0.08 33.55
N GLN A 27 12.37 -1.23 33.44
CA GLN A 27 11.45 -1.74 34.44
C GLN A 27 12.09 -2.94 35.13
N SER A 28 12.27 -2.84 36.45
CA SER A 28 12.81 -3.90 37.30
C SER A 28 11.82 -4.26 38.41
N ARG A 29 12.23 -5.14 39.32
CA ARG A 29 11.44 -5.44 40.53
C ARG A 29 11.31 -4.23 41.46
N ASP A 30 12.27 -3.32 41.42
CA ASP A 30 12.35 -2.14 42.28
C ASP A 30 11.52 -0.97 41.73
N GLY A 31 11.00 -1.10 40.50
CA GLY A 31 10.10 -0.13 39.89
C GLY A 31 10.49 0.24 38.46
N LEU A 32 10.03 1.40 38.05
CA LEU A 32 10.29 1.99 36.75
C LEU A 32 11.33 3.09 36.89
N ASP A 33 12.41 2.99 36.11
CA ASP A 33 13.49 3.95 36.07
C ASP A 33 13.56 4.58 34.67
N VAL A 34 13.69 5.90 34.62
CA VAL A 34 13.78 6.69 33.36
C VAL A 34 15.16 7.31 33.31
N ASP A 35 15.84 7.16 32.17
CA ASP A 35 17.24 7.53 32.03
C ASP A 35 17.38 9.04 31.75
N ASP A 36 17.53 9.84 32.82
CA ASP A 36 17.71 11.29 32.74
C ASP A 36 19.08 11.69 32.17
N GLU A 37 20.12 10.89 32.39
CA GLU A 37 21.46 11.14 31.84
C GLU A 37 21.45 10.98 30.31
N LEU A 38 20.79 9.94 29.80
CA LEU A 38 20.58 9.76 28.38
C LEU A 38 19.77 10.92 27.79
N ARG A 39 18.72 11.36 28.48
CA ARG A 39 17.91 12.51 28.04
C ARG A 39 18.78 13.76 27.86
N GLU A 40 19.59 14.10 28.87
CA GLU A 40 20.48 15.26 28.81
C GLU A 40 21.53 15.11 27.71
N TYR A 41 22.14 13.92 27.60
CA TYR A 41 23.10 13.60 26.55
C TYR A 41 22.51 13.81 25.15
N MET A 42 21.32 13.26 24.89
CA MET A 42 20.62 13.41 23.61
C MET A 42 20.25 14.87 23.33
N SER A 43 19.69 15.57 24.32
CA SER A 43 19.34 17.00 24.18
C SER A 43 20.57 17.84 23.81
N ASN A 44 21.72 17.58 24.44
CA ASN A 44 22.98 18.27 24.13
C ASN A 44 23.46 17.94 22.72
N LYS A 45 23.49 16.66 22.33
CA LYS A 45 23.91 16.24 20.98
C LYS A 45 23.02 16.79 19.88
N ILE A 46 21.71 16.84 20.11
CA ILE A 46 20.74 17.42 19.17
C ILE A 46 21.04 18.90 18.94
N ARG A 47 21.24 19.68 20.01
CA ARG A 47 21.55 21.12 19.90
C ARG A 47 22.93 21.38 19.28
N GLU A 48 23.96 20.67 19.74
CA GLU A 48 25.35 20.78 19.24
C GLU A 48 25.42 20.57 17.72
N ASN A 49 24.65 19.62 17.21
CA ASN A 49 24.68 19.21 15.81
C ASN A 49 23.51 19.78 14.98
N ASN A 50 22.65 20.61 15.59
CA ASN A 50 21.45 21.16 14.97
C ASN A 50 20.57 20.10 14.28
N ILE A 51 20.30 19.00 15.01
CA ILE A 51 19.51 17.88 14.50
C ILE A 51 18.03 18.23 14.55
N GLY A 52 17.36 18.23 13.39
CA GLY A 52 15.92 18.51 13.29
C GLY A 52 15.01 17.27 13.35
N LEU A 53 15.58 16.07 13.21
CA LEU A 53 14.83 14.81 13.21
C LEU A 53 15.66 13.68 13.82
N VAL A 54 15.07 12.99 14.79
CA VAL A 54 15.56 11.73 15.34
C VAL A 54 14.60 10.60 14.97
N ILE A 55 15.15 9.50 14.46
CA ILE A 55 14.40 8.27 14.14
C ILE A 55 14.91 7.16 15.05
N VAL A 56 14.02 6.57 15.85
CA VAL A 56 14.32 5.42 16.72
C VAL A 56 13.75 4.18 16.08
N ASP A 57 14.62 3.29 15.60
CA ASP A 57 14.24 2.09 14.83
C ASP A 57 14.91 0.80 15.35
N PRO A 58 14.18 -0.11 16.05
CA PRO A 58 12.80 0.02 16.53
C PRO A 58 12.68 0.52 17.98
N TRP A 59 11.54 1.12 18.31
CA TRP A 59 11.21 1.59 19.66
C TRP A 59 11.32 0.51 20.75
N VAL A 60 10.99 -0.74 20.42
CA VAL A 60 11.13 -1.89 21.33
C VAL A 60 12.58 -2.13 21.75
N GLY A 61 13.55 -1.79 20.90
CA GLY A 61 14.97 -1.90 21.20
C GLY A 61 15.52 -0.76 22.06
N ALA A 62 14.76 0.32 22.22
CA ALA A 62 15.16 1.51 22.95
C ALA A 62 14.64 1.53 24.40
N ASN A 63 14.09 0.42 24.89
CA ASN A 63 13.47 0.32 26.21
C ASN A 63 13.60 -1.10 26.79
N TYR A 64 13.70 -1.20 28.12
CA TYR A 64 13.60 -2.45 28.86
C TYR A 64 12.36 -2.44 29.76
N ILE A 65 11.20 -2.26 29.16
CA ILE A 65 9.90 -2.23 29.84
C ILE A 65 8.97 -3.29 29.25
N ASN A 66 7.94 -3.71 29.98
CA ASN A 66 6.86 -4.48 29.39
C ASN A 66 6.03 -3.58 28.46
N GLU A 67 6.00 -3.88 27.16
CA GLU A 67 5.27 -3.06 26.17
C GLU A 67 3.74 -2.99 26.40
N ASN A 68 3.19 -3.90 27.21
CA ASN A 68 1.77 -3.89 27.60
C ASN A 68 1.49 -3.07 28.87
N ASP A 69 2.54 -2.61 29.57
CA ASP A 69 2.40 -1.72 30.71
C ASP A 69 2.32 -0.26 30.22
N ASN A 70 1.09 0.25 30.14
CA ASN A 70 0.84 1.61 29.66
C ASN A 70 1.49 2.69 30.55
N MET A 71 1.67 2.44 31.85
CA MET A 71 2.32 3.41 32.75
C MET A 71 3.82 3.49 32.44
N ALA A 72 4.47 2.32 32.32
CA ALA A 72 5.88 2.25 31.94
C ALA A 72 6.12 2.86 30.55
N MET A 73 5.28 2.51 29.57
CA MET A 73 5.35 3.04 28.22
C MET A 73 5.13 4.55 28.17
N ASN A 74 4.19 5.08 28.96
CA ASN A 74 3.95 6.53 29.01
C ASN A 74 5.16 7.28 29.60
N ALA A 75 5.85 6.73 30.60
CA ALA A 75 7.04 7.37 31.15
C ALA A 75 8.19 7.40 30.15
N ALA A 76 8.44 6.29 29.46
CA ALA A 76 9.44 6.21 28.40
C ALA A 76 9.19 7.24 27.29
N VAL A 77 7.97 7.30 26.78
CA VAL A 77 7.60 8.26 25.72
C VAL A 77 7.52 9.69 26.27
N ALA A 78 7.28 9.90 27.56
CA ALA A 78 7.38 11.21 28.19
C ALA A 78 8.81 11.75 28.17
N SER A 79 9.83 10.89 28.35
CA SER A 79 11.23 11.28 28.20
C SER A 79 11.51 11.81 26.79
N VAL A 80 11.05 11.08 25.76
CA VAL A 80 11.16 11.51 24.35
C VAL A 80 10.48 12.85 24.11
N ARG A 81 9.24 13.04 24.61
CA ARG A 81 8.51 14.31 24.47
C ARG A 81 9.27 15.47 25.10
N ARG A 82 9.88 15.28 26.27
CA ARG A 82 10.69 16.32 26.92
C ARG A 82 11.88 16.71 26.05
N ILE A 83 12.59 15.74 25.46
CA ILE A 83 13.70 16.04 24.53
C ILE A 83 13.18 16.86 23.35
N ALA A 84 12.08 16.43 22.73
CA ALA A 84 11.47 17.16 21.61
C ALA A 84 11.09 18.60 22.00
N ASP A 85 10.41 18.79 23.13
CA ASP A 85 9.97 20.10 23.62
C ASP A 85 11.18 21.02 23.95
N GLU A 86 12.26 20.46 24.49
CA GLU A 86 13.46 21.20 24.88
C GLU A 86 14.43 21.52 23.72
N THR A 87 14.30 20.81 22.59
CA THR A 87 15.24 20.91 21.45
C THR A 87 14.60 21.35 20.15
N ASP A 88 13.27 21.40 20.09
CA ASP A 88 12.50 21.63 18.85
C ASP A 88 12.77 20.58 17.76
N CYS A 89 13.23 19.38 18.15
CA CYS A 89 13.50 18.28 17.25
C CYS A 89 12.28 17.37 17.08
N ALA A 90 12.01 16.96 15.84
CA ALA A 90 11.00 15.93 15.56
C ALA A 90 11.50 14.53 15.96
N PHE A 91 10.61 13.70 16.47
CA PHE A 91 10.89 12.28 16.76
C PHE A 91 9.95 11.36 15.99
N VAL A 92 10.54 10.34 15.36
CA VAL A 92 9.81 9.23 14.74
C VAL A 92 10.20 7.95 15.46
N LEU A 93 9.21 7.30 16.06
CA LEU A 93 9.38 6.04 16.78
C LEU A 93 8.78 4.93 15.90
N THR A 94 9.61 4.03 15.37
CA THR A 94 9.09 2.89 14.63
C THR A 94 8.66 1.80 15.62
N HIS A 95 7.49 1.20 15.39
CA HIS A 95 6.95 0.19 16.30
C HIS A 95 6.41 -0.98 15.49
N HIS A 96 6.90 -2.18 15.82
CA HIS A 96 6.42 -3.40 15.21
C HIS A 96 5.08 -3.78 15.82
N ILE A 97 4.11 -4.06 14.97
CA ILE A 97 2.82 -4.62 15.35
C ILE A 97 2.84 -6.13 15.12
N ARG A 98 2.00 -6.85 15.87
CA ARG A 98 1.78 -8.28 15.61
C ARG A 98 1.24 -8.45 14.18
N LYS A 99 1.69 -9.50 13.50
CA LYS A 99 1.17 -9.85 12.18
C LYS A 99 -0.34 -10.12 12.30
N GLY A 100 -1.14 -9.35 11.57
CA GLY A 100 -2.56 -9.66 11.36
C GLY A 100 -2.70 -10.97 10.59
N ASN A 101 -3.81 -11.69 10.80
CA ASN A 101 -4.12 -12.94 10.09
C ASN A 101 -4.60 -12.66 8.66
N GLY A 102 -3.88 -11.82 7.92
CA GLY A 102 -4.27 -11.33 6.59
C GLY A 102 -5.03 -10.01 6.59
N ASP A 103 -5.45 -9.52 7.77
CA ASP A 103 -6.09 -8.21 7.91
C ASP A 103 -5.06 -7.07 7.85
N ASP A 104 -5.48 -5.96 7.26
CA ASP A 104 -4.73 -4.71 7.32
C ASP A 104 -4.56 -4.26 8.77
N ALA A 105 -3.36 -3.80 9.08
CA ALA A 105 -3.06 -3.15 10.33
C ALA A 105 -3.76 -1.80 10.42
N THR A 106 -4.22 -1.49 11.62
CA THR A 106 -4.77 -0.19 11.99
C THR A 106 -3.99 0.37 13.18
N ILE A 107 -4.31 1.59 13.58
CA ILE A 107 -3.73 2.18 14.80
C ILE A 107 -4.02 1.32 16.05
N ASP A 108 -5.16 0.62 16.06
CA ASP A 108 -5.55 -0.28 17.15
C ASP A 108 -4.72 -1.57 17.18
N SER A 109 -3.92 -1.85 16.14
CA SER A 109 -2.99 -2.98 16.11
C SER A 109 -1.78 -2.81 17.04
N VAL A 110 -1.56 -1.59 17.57
CA VAL A 110 -0.55 -1.27 18.59
C VAL A 110 -1.00 -1.69 20.01
N ARG A 111 -1.83 -2.75 20.11
CA ARG A 111 -2.44 -3.21 21.38
C ARG A 111 -1.37 -3.39 22.47
N GLY A 112 -1.59 -2.75 23.61
CA GLY A 112 -0.66 -2.75 24.75
C GLY A 112 0.02 -1.40 24.98
N ALA A 113 0.19 -0.60 23.93
CA ALA A 113 0.86 0.70 23.96
C ALA A 113 -0.08 1.86 23.55
N GLY A 114 -1.28 1.90 24.13
CA GLY A 114 -2.20 3.02 23.91
C GLY A 114 -1.60 4.37 24.30
N SER A 115 -0.71 4.38 25.29
CA SER A 115 0.07 5.56 25.68
C SER A 115 1.06 6.02 24.60
N LEU A 116 1.65 5.12 23.82
CA LEU A 116 2.52 5.45 22.68
C LEU A 116 1.72 6.21 21.60
N ILE A 117 0.55 5.69 21.23
CA ILE A 117 -0.35 6.36 20.28
C ILE A 117 -0.91 7.66 20.85
N GLY A 118 -1.24 7.69 22.15
CA GLY A 118 -1.69 8.88 22.85
C GLY A 118 -0.67 10.03 22.78
N ALA A 119 0.60 9.71 22.93
CA ALA A 119 1.70 10.67 22.85
C ALA A 119 2.02 11.15 21.42
N ALA A 120 1.76 10.31 20.41
CA ALA A 120 2.01 10.67 19.02
C ALA A 120 1.08 11.80 18.53
N ARG A 121 1.64 12.77 17.79
CA ARG A 121 0.88 13.82 17.07
C ARG A 121 0.40 13.35 15.70
N ALA A 122 1.19 12.51 15.05
CA ALA A 122 0.87 11.82 13.81
C ALA A 122 1.29 10.35 13.94
N ALA A 123 0.48 9.45 13.38
CA ALA A 123 0.81 8.04 13.31
C ALA A 123 0.51 7.52 11.91
N ARG A 124 1.46 6.76 11.35
CA ARG A 124 1.34 6.13 10.04
C ARG A 124 1.44 4.63 10.19
N VAL A 125 0.60 3.92 9.45
CA VAL A 125 0.57 2.45 9.41
C VAL A 125 0.99 2.00 8.03
N ILE A 126 1.90 1.02 7.96
CA ILE A 126 2.41 0.48 6.71
C ILE A 126 1.74 -0.88 6.47
N ASN A 127 0.94 -0.97 5.41
CA ASN A 127 0.22 -2.16 5.01
C ASN A 127 0.76 -2.72 3.70
N LYS A 128 0.82 -4.05 3.59
CA LYS A 128 1.18 -4.69 2.32
C LYS A 128 0.00 -4.60 1.37
N VAL A 129 0.26 -4.37 0.08
CA VAL A 129 -0.79 -4.53 -0.92
C VAL A 129 -0.90 -6.01 -1.27
N SER A 130 -2.13 -6.54 -1.29
CA SER A 130 -2.37 -7.92 -1.69
C SER A 130 -1.97 -8.10 -3.16
N GLN A 131 -1.28 -9.19 -3.49
CA GLN A 131 -0.94 -9.48 -4.88
C GLN A 131 -2.20 -9.62 -5.74
N GLU A 132 -3.27 -10.19 -5.19
CA GLU A 132 -4.52 -10.37 -5.91
C GLU A 132 -5.13 -9.03 -6.35
N ASP A 133 -5.15 -8.02 -5.47
CA ASP A 133 -5.71 -6.72 -5.79
C ASP A 133 -4.81 -5.95 -6.76
N ALA A 134 -3.50 -6.09 -6.64
CA ALA A 134 -2.56 -5.54 -7.62
C ALA A 134 -2.77 -6.13 -9.02
N LEU A 135 -2.93 -7.46 -9.11
CA LEU A 135 -3.19 -8.16 -10.38
C LEU A 135 -4.50 -7.71 -11.03
N LYS A 136 -5.57 -7.48 -10.26
CA LYS A 136 -6.85 -6.97 -10.79
C LYS A 136 -6.71 -5.60 -11.45
N LEU A 137 -5.72 -4.81 -11.04
CA LEU A 137 -5.43 -3.50 -11.61
C LEU A 137 -4.37 -3.58 -12.73
N GLY A 138 -3.93 -4.78 -13.09
CA GLY A 138 -2.97 -5.04 -14.15
C GLY A 138 -1.51 -4.91 -13.74
N VAL A 139 -1.22 -4.81 -12.44
CA VAL A 139 0.17 -4.81 -11.94
C VAL A 139 0.71 -6.24 -11.97
N SER A 140 1.89 -6.47 -12.54
CA SER A 140 2.49 -7.80 -12.61
C SER A 140 2.85 -8.36 -11.23
N GLU A 141 2.98 -9.69 -11.11
CA GLU A 141 3.41 -10.33 -9.86
C GLU A 141 4.74 -9.77 -9.34
N SER A 142 5.72 -9.58 -10.23
CA SER A 142 7.03 -9.02 -9.86
C SER A 142 6.97 -7.58 -9.40
N GLU A 143 6.09 -6.77 -9.98
CA GLU A 143 5.92 -5.37 -9.55
C GLU A 143 5.13 -5.27 -8.25
N ALA A 144 4.17 -6.18 -8.04
CA ALA A 144 3.40 -6.27 -6.80
C ALA A 144 4.28 -6.64 -5.60
N LEU A 145 5.35 -7.41 -5.82
CA LEU A 145 6.36 -7.73 -4.80
C LEU A 145 7.09 -6.46 -4.36
N GLY A 146 6.67 -5.91 -3.24
CA GLY A 146 7.28 -4.72 -2.63
C GLY A 146 6.41 -3.48 -2.67
N ILE A 147 5.19 -3.55 -3.19
CA ILE A 147 4.20 -2.47 -3.04
C ILE A 147 3.64 -2.50 -1.63
N PHE A 148 3.61 -1.33 -1.01
CA PHE A 148 2.96 -1.11 0.27
C PHE A 148 2.17 0.19 0.26
N ARG A 149 1.12 0.21 1.06
CA ARG A 149 0.25 1.34 1.33
C ARG A 149 0.66 1.96 2.66
N ILE A 150 0.62 3.28 2.72
CA ILE A 150 0.82 4.06 3.94
C ILE A 150 -0.53 4.67 4.28
N ASP A 151 -1.06 4.29 5.43
CA ASP A 151 -2.33 4.76 5.96
C ASP A 151 -2.10 5.73 7.13
N ASP A 152 -2.92 6.77 7.22
CA ASP A 152 -2.92 7.66 8.38
C ASP A 152 -3.70 7.01 9.52
N GLY A 153 -2.98 6.55 10.53
CA GLY A 153 -3.57 5.98 11.75
C GLY A 153 -3.99 7.05 12.77
N LYS A 154 -3.38 8.23 12.70
CA LYS A 154 -3.72 9.41 13.51
C LYS A 154 -3.17 10.67 12.86
N ALA A 155 -4.01 11.70 12.71
CA ALA A 155 -3.61 13.00 12.20
C ALA A 155 -4.31 14.11 13.01
N ASN A 156 -3.66 14.56 14.08
CA ASN A 156 -4.24 15.61 14.95
C ASN A 156 -4.14 17.02 14.35
N LEU A 157 -3.24 17.23 13.40
CA LEU A 157 -2.82 18.56 12.91
C LEU A 157 -2.87 18.69 11.38
N ALA A 158 -3.39 17.68 10.68
CA ALA A 158 -3.48 17.66 9.22
C ALA A 158 -4.83 17.07 8.79
N PRO A 159 -5.40 17.53 7.66
CA PRO A 159 -6.58 16.89 7.09
C PRO A 159 -6.26 15.44 6.70
N PRO A 160 -7.27 14.55 6.66
CA PRO A 160 -7.09 13.20 6.14
C PRO A 160 -6.50 13.23 4.72
N ALA A 161 -5.65 12.26 4.38
CA ALA A 161 -5.14 12.14 3.02
C ALA A 161 -6.29 11.97 2.01
N GLU A 162 -6.30 12.80 0.96
CA GLU A 162 -7.30 12.74 -0.13
C GLU A 162 -7.21 11.42 -0.92
N LYS A 163 -6.00 10.83 -0.98
CA LYS A 163 -5.71 9.59 -1.70
C LYS A 163 -4.78 8.71 -0.89
N ALA A 164 -4.97 7.39 -1.01
CA ALA A 164 -4.06 6.42 -0.43
C ALA A 164 -2.63 6.59 -0.97
N LEU A 165 -1.65 6.61 -0.08
CA LEU A 165 -0.24 6.79 -0.44
C LEU A 165 0.42 5.43 -0.65
N TYR A 166 0.82 5.15 -1.89
CA TYR A 166 1.54 3.93 -2.22
C TYR A 166 3.03 4.19 -2.46
N ARG A 167 3.83 3.19 -2.11
CA ARG A 167 5.27 3.12 -2.35
C ARG A 167 5.63 1.73 -2.82
N ARG A 168 6.76 1.61 -3.51
CA ARG A 168 7.34 0.33 -3.92
C ARG A 168 8.79 0.26 -3.47
N MET A 169 9.23 -0.90 -2.99
CA MET A 169 10.65 -1.18 -2.74
C MET A 169 11.33 -1.57 -4.05
N LEU A 170 12.38 -0.85 -4.44
CA LEU A 170 13.24 -1.17 -5.57
C LEU A 170 14.62 -1.57 -5.06
N GLY A 171 15.15 -2.70 -5.52
CA GLY A 171 16.53 -3.09 -5.26
C GLY A 171 17.49 -2.19 -6.05
N VAL A 172 18.38 -1.50 -5.35
CA VAL A 172 19.45 -0.69 -5.95
C VAL A 172 20.78 -1.33 -5.59
N GLN A 173 21.59 -1.61 -6.61
CA GLN A 173 22.96 -2.07 -6.42
C GLN A 173 23.84 -0.88 -6.05
N LEU A 174 24.56 -1.03 -4.93
CA LEU A 174 25.53 -0.06 -4.44
C LEU A 174 26.90 -0.26 -5.12
N PRO A 175 27.82 0.73 -5.05
CA PRO A 175 29.16 0.60 -5.60
C PRO A 175 29.99 -0.55 -5.01
N ASN A 176 29.64 -1.04 -3.81
CA ASN A 176 30.25 -2.20 -3.18
C ASN A 176 29.56 -3.52 -3.58
N GLU A 177 28.77 -3.52 -4.66
CA GLU A 177 28.05 -4.67 -5.24
C GLU A 177 26.88 -5.22 -4.40
N GLU A 178 26.65 -4.70 -3.19
CA GLU A 178 25.50 -5.05 -2.35
C GLU A 178 24.19 -4.46 -2.89
N TYR A 179 23.07 -5.10 -2.57
CA TYR A 179 21.73 -4.61 -2.92
C TYR A 179 21.01 -4.07 -1.70
N VAL A 180 20.49 -2.86 -1.81
CA VAL A 180 19.62 -2.26 -0.79
C VAL A 180 18.25 -1.95 -1.36
N GLY A 181 17.21 -2.12 -0.54
CA GLY A 181 15.86 -1.74 -0.90
C GLY A 181 15.64 -0.24 -0.74
N VAL A 182 15.21 0.43 -1.79
CA VAL A 182 14.86 1.86 -1.80
C VAL A 182 13.36 2.02 -2.02
N ALA A 183 12.69 2.70 -1.09
CA ALA A 183 11.28 3.05 -1.26
C ALA A 183 11.13 4.18 -2.29
N ILE A 184 10.37 3.91 -3.36
CA ILE A 184 10.05 4.90 -4.40
C ILE A 184 8.55 5.20 -4.43
N PRO A 185 8.14 6.40 -4.89
CA PRO A 185 6.74 6.67 -5.21
C PRO A 185 6.17 5.61 -6.15
N PHE A 186 4.97 5.14 -5.84
CA PHE A 186 4.20 4.26 -6.71
C PHE A 186 2.79 4.81 -6.79
N LYS A 187 2.25 4.92 -8.00
CA LYS A 187 0.84 5.26 -8.22
C LYS A 187 0.13 3.98 -8.60
N MET A 188 -0.82 3.55 -7.78
CA MET A 188 -1.66 2.40 -8.14
C MET A 188 -2.45 2.75 -9.40
N PRO A 189 -2.45 1.91 -10.45
CA PRO A 189 -3.28 2.13 -11.61
C PRO A 189 -4.76 1.96 -11.25
N ASP A 190 -5.62 2.73 -11.89
CA ASP A 190 -7.07 2.51 -11.81
C ASP A 190 -7.46 1.38 -12.77
N LEU A 191 -8.56 0.68 -12.48
CA LEU A 191 -9.02 -0.45 -13.31
C LEU A 191 -9.19 -0.06 -14.79
N PHE A 192 -9.69 1.15 -15.02
CA PHE A 192 -9.91 1.73 -16.35
C PHE A 192 -8.79 2.68 -16.78
N ASP A 193 -7.62 2.66 -16.14
CA ASP A 193 -6.48 3.44 -16.61
C ASP A 193 -6.09 2.97 -18.02
N GLY A 194 -6.11 3.92 -18.97
CA GLY A 194 -5.96 3.68 -20.40
C GLY A 194 -7.20 3.11 -21.12
N VAL A 195 -8.35 2.97 -20.47
CA VAL A 195 -9.59 2.42 -21.07
C VAL A 195 -10.59 3.54 -21.33
N THR A 196 -11.03 3.68 -22.59
CA THR A 196 -11.97 4.74 -22.99
C THR A 196 -13.40 4.22 -23.22
N THR A 197 -14.38 5.13 -23.25
CA THR A 197 -15.76 4.79 -23.65
C THR A 197 -15.83 4.26 -25.09
N LYS A 198 -14.93 4.71 -25.96
CA LYS A 198 -14.77 4.18 -27.32
C LYS A 198 -14.36 2.70 -27.33
N ASP A 199 -13.50 2.29 -26.40
CA ASP A 199 -13.08 0.90 -26.26
C ASP A 199 -14.23 0.03 -25.74
N ALA A 200 -14.95 0.50 -24.72
CA ALA A 200 -16.18 -0.15 -24.25
C ALA A 200 -17.20 -0.34 -25.40
N ARG A 201 -17.39 0.69 -26.23
CA ARG A 201 -18.29 0.64 -27.39
C ARG A 201 -17.82 -0.37 -28.45
N LYS A 202 -16.52 -0.47 -28.73
CA LYS A 202 -16.00 -1.51 -29.64
C LYS A 202 -16.26 -2.92 -29.09
N VAL A 203 -16.10 -3.13 -27.79
CA VAL A 203 -16.42 -4.42 -27.16
C VAL A 203 -17.91 -4.73 -27.28
N GLN A 204 -18.80 -3.75 -27.08
CA GLN A 204 -20.25 -3.92 -27.33
C GLN A 204 -20.54 -4.32 -28.78
N GLN A 205 -19.85 -3.73 -29.75
CA GLN A 205 -20.00 -4.07 -31.17
C GLN A 205 -19.57 -5.52 -31.45
N LEU A 206 -18.42 -5.94 -30.92
CA LEU A 206 -17.96 -7.33 -31.02
C LEU A 206 -18.95 -8.31 -30.39
N ALA A 207 -19.49 -7.98 -29.20
CA ALA A 207 -20.49 -8.81 -28.53
C ALA A 207 -21.79 -8.94 -29.35
N ALA A 208 -22.30 -7.84 -29.88
CA ALA A 208 -23.51 -7.83 -30.71
C ALA A 208 -23.30 -8.55 -32.06
N GLU A 209 -22.12 -8.44 -32.67
CA GLU A 209 -21.79 -9.17 -33.90
C GLU A 209 -21.68 -10.68 -33.64
N ALA A 210 -21.02 -11.09 -32.55
CA ALA A 210 -20.93 -12.49 -32.15
C ALA A 210 -22.31 -13.12 -31.88
N GLU A 211 -23.21 -12.36 -31.26
CA GLU A 211 -24.61 -12.76 -31.05
C GLU A 211 -25.35 -12.96 -32.39
N LYS A 212 -25.27 -11.98 -33.30
CA LYS A 212 -25.88 -12.08 -34.65
C LYS A 212 -25.37 -13.27 -35.45
N ASN A 213 -24.11 -13.62 -35.27
CA ASN A 213 -23.46 -14.77 -35.90
C ASN A 213 -23.74 -16.11 -35.19
N GLU A 214 -24.74 -16.15 -34.29
CA GLU A 214 -25.11 -17.34 -33.51
C GLU A 214 -23.95 -17.94 -32.68
N ASN A 215 -22.95 -17.14 -32.33
CA ASN A 215 -21.80 -17.54 -31.54
C ASN A 215 -21.48 -16.51 -30.42
N PRO A 216 -22.45 -16.18 -29.55
CA PRO A 216 -22.25 -15.19 -28.50
C PRO A 216 -21.12 -15.59 -27.53
N TYR A 217 -20.41 -14.58 -27.04
CA TYR A 217 -19.34 -14.78 -26.08
C TYR A 217 -19.86 -15.39 -24.77
N ARG A 218 -19.07 -16.27 -24.18
CA ARG A 218 -19.41 -16.94 -22.92
C ARG A 218 -19.07 -16.07 -21.71
N GLN A 219 -19.83 -16.24 -20.64
CA GLN A 219 -19.54 -15.61 -19.35
C GLN A 219 -18.29 -16.19 -18.68
N SER A 220 -18.14 -17.52 -18.72
CA SER A 220 -17.05 -18.20 -18.00
C SER A 220 -15.69 -18.00 -18.67
N MET A 221 -14.70 -17.60 -17.87
CA MET A 221 -13.29 -17.47 -18.29
C MET A 221 -12.62 -18.79 -18.71
N GLN A 222 -13.26 -19.94 -18.46
CA GLN A 222 -12.79 -21.26 -18.90
C GLN A 222 -13.18 -21.55 -20.36
N ALA A 223 -14.12 -20.79 -20.93
CA ALA A 223 -14.55 -20.98 -22.30
C ALA A 223 -13.56 -20.35 -23.29
N LYS A 224 -13.33 -21.01 -24.42
CA LYS A 224 -12.46 -20.50 -25.50
C LYS A 224 -12.94 -19.16 -26.06
N ASN A 225 -14.25 -18.95 -26.14
CA ASN A 225 -14.88 -17.72 -26.59
C ASN A 225 -15.43 -16.90 -25.39
N TRP A 226 -14.68 -16.82 -24.30
CA TRP A 226 -15.01 -15.93 -23.18
C TRP A 226 -15.00 -14.46 -23.63
N ILE A 227 -15.93 -13.64 -23.14
CA ILE A 227 -16.02 -12.21 -23.49
C ILE A 227 -14.73 -11.43 -23.20
N GLY A 228 -13.92 -11.88 -22.22
CA GLY A 228 -12.64 -11.25 -21.93
C GLY A 228 -11.63 -11.35 -23.08
N VAL A 229 -11.84 -12.24 -24.07
CA VAL A 229 -11.05 -12.27 -25.32
C VAL A 229 -11.33 -11.01 -26.15
N ALA A 230 -12.58 -10.59 -26.28
CA ALA A 230 -12.93 -9.34 -26.98
C ALA A 230 -12.39 -8.11 -26.23
N VAL A 231 -12.47 -8.12 -24.89
CA VAL A 231 -11.86 -7.06 -24.06
C VAL A 231 -10.36 -7.01 -24.28
N ALA A 232 -9.69 -8.15 -24.28
CA ALA A 232 -8.25 -8.22 -24.49
C ALA A 232 -7.83 -7.76 -25.88
N GLU A 233 -8.56 -8.13 -26.92
CA GLU A 233 -8.33 -7.68 -28.29
C GLU A 233 -8.41 -6.15 -28.41
N VAL A 234 -9.48 -5.55 -27.85
CA VAL A 234 -9.69 -4.09 -27.94
C VAL A 234 -8.68 -3.32 -27.11
N LEU A 235 -8.33 -3.81 -25.93
CA LEU A 235 -7.42 -3.14 -24.99
C LEU A 235 -5.94 -3.51 -25.18
N GLY A 236 -5.63 -4.39 -26.13
CA GLY A 236 -4.27 -4.87 -26.37
C GLY A 236 -3.67 -5.70 -25.23
N LEU A 237 -4.51 -6.46 -24.51
CA LEU A 237 -4.08 -7.31 -23.40
C LEU A 237 -3.68 -8.72 -23.87
N ASP A 238 -2.64 -9.26 -23.27
CA ASP A 238 -2.14 -10.63 -23.43
C ASP A 238 -2.72 -11.54 -22.33
N LEU A 239 -3.70 -12.36 -22.71
CA LEU A 239 -4.39 -13.25 -21.77
C LEU A 239 -3.54 -14.44 -21.27
N GLU A 240 -2.35 -14.66 -21.81
CA GLU A 240 -1.39 -15.63 -21.26
C GLU A 240 -0.70 -15.07 -20.01
N LYS A 241 -0.63 -13.74 -19.88
CA LYS A 241 -0.13 -13.08 -18.67
C LYS A 241 -1.22 -13.02 -17.61
N ARG A 242 -0.91 -13.53 -16.42
CA ARG A 242 -1.86 -13.65 -15.31
C ARG A 242 -2.47 -12.30 -14.88
N HIS A 243 -1.66 -11.24 -14.79
CA HIS A 243 -2.12 -9.90 -14.41
C HIS A 243 -3.02 -9.26 -15.46
N GLU A 244 -2.71 -9.39 -16.74
CA GLU A 244 -3.53 -8.83 -17.81
C GLU A 244 -4.86 -9.59 -17.95
N LYS A 245 -4.85 -10.92 -17.79
CA LYS A 245 -6.06 -11.74 -17.69
C LYS A 245 -6.92 -11.37 -16.47
N ALA A 246 -6.29 -11.09 -15.33
CA ALA A 246 -6.99 -10.63 -14.12
C ALA A 246 -7.61 -9.25 -14.32
N LYS A 247 -6.90 -8.31 -14.95
CA LYS A 247 -7.42 -6.99 -15.35
C LYS A 247 -8.63 -7.12 -16.29
N ALA A 248 -8.53 -7.93 -17.34
CA ALA A 248 -9.63 -8.18 -18.27
C ALA A 248 -10.87 -8.73 -17.54
N LYS A 249 -10.66 -9.69 -16.62
CA LYS A 249 -11.75 -10.25 -15.79
C LYS A 249 -12.41 -9.19 -14.90
N ALA A 250 -11.62 -8.32 -14.27
CA ALA A 250 -12.14 -7.26 -13.42
C ALA A 250 -12.92 -6.22 -14.23
N ILE A 251 -12.44 -5.83 -15.42
CA ILE A 251 -13.15 -4.94 -16.36
C ILE A 251 -14.48 -5.55 -16.78
N VAL A 252 -14.49 -6.82 -17.23
CA VAL A 252 -15.72 -7.52 -17.63
C VAL A 252 -16.74 -7.51 -16.50
N LYS A 253 -16.31 -7.81 -15.27
CA LYS A 253 -17.20 -7.78 -14.10
C LYS A 253 -17.82 -6.39 -13.93
N GLN A 254 -16.99 -5.34 -13.92
CA GLN A 254 -17.46 -3.97 -13.70
C GLN A 254 -18.40 -3.49 -14.82
N TRP A 255 -18.14 -3.87 -16.08
CA TRP A 255 -19.02 -3.58 -17.20
C TRP A 255 -20.33 -4.34 -17.15
N ILE A 256 -20.37 -5.54 -16.58
CA ILE A 256 -21.62 -6.25 -16.31
C ILE A 256 -22.41 -5.54 -15.19
N ASP A 257 -21.74 -5.18 -14.10
CA ASP A 257 -22.36 -4.53 -12.94
C ASP A 257 -22.92 -3.13 -13.29
N SER A 258 -22.32 -2.45 -14.27
CA SER A 258 -22.76 -1.14 -14.79
C SER A 258 -23.62 -1.22 -16.06
N ASP A 259 -24.01 -2.43 -16.47
CA ASP A 259 -24.83 -2.68 -17.66
C ASP A 259 -24.25 -2.16 -18.99
N VAL A 260 -22.93 -1.98 -19.09
CA VAL A 260 -22.22 -1.82 -20.37
C VAL A 260 -22.23 -3.15 -21.14
N LEU A 261 -22.04 -4.26 -20.41
CA LEU A 261 -22.26 -5.63 -20.88
C LEU A 261 -23.38 -6.24 -20.05
N ARG A 262 -24.03 -7.29 -20.55
CA ARG A 262 -25.15 -7.93 -19.84
C ARG A 262 -25.06 -9.45 -19.89
N LEU A 263 -25.41 -10.10 -18.79
CA LEU A 263 -25.57 -11.56 -18.76
C LEU A 263 -26.88 -11.96 -19.42
N ASP A 264 -26.83 -13.00 -20.25
CA ASP A 264 -28.02 -13.59 -20.87
C ASP A 264 -27.88 -15.12 -20.99
N GLN A 265 -28.96 -15.80 -21.36
CA GLN A 265 -28.99 -17.23 -21.67
C GLN A 265 -29.11 -17.44 -23.17
N TYR A 266 -28.28 -18.34 -23.71
CA TYR A 266 -28.31 -18.70 -25.12
C TYR A 266 -28.49 -20.20 -25.30
N LEU A 267 -29.46 -20.61 -26.13
CA LEU A 267 -29.66 -22.03 -26.46
C LEU A 267 -28.53 -22.51 -27.39
N SER A 268 -27.55 -23.21 -26.83
CA SER A 268 -26.42 -23.71 -27.61
C SER A 268 -26.84 -24.89 -28.48
N LYS A 269 -26.91 -24.71 -29.81
CA LYS A 269 -27.14 -25.79 -30.78
C LYS A 269 -26.14 -26.95 -30.64
N ARG A 270 -24.90 -26.65 -30.23
CA ARG A 270 -23.84 -27.65 -29.98
C ARG A 270 -24.07 -28.49 -28.73
N HIS A 271 -24.57 -27.89 -27.65
CA HIS A 271 -24.72 -28.56 -26.35
C HIS A 271 -26.16 -28.98 -26.03
N GLY A 272 -27.13 -28.55 -26.84
CA GLY A 272 -28.56 -28.84 -26.64
C GLY A 272 -29.16 -28.24 -25.37
N ARG A 273 -28.52 -27.22 -24.78
CA ARG A 273 -28.94 -26.58 -23.54
C ARG A 273 -28.65 -25.09 -23.54
N GLU A 274 -29.36 -24.37 -22.68
CA GLU A 274 -29.03 -22.99 -22.38
C GLU A 274 -27.66 -22.90 -21.71
N VAL A 275 -26.87 -21.92 -22.15
CA VAL A 275 -25.57 -21.60 -21.59
C VAL A 275 -25.48 -20.10 -21.31
N PRO A 276 -24.84 -19.69 -20.21
CA PRO A 276 -24.69 -18.29 -19.89
C PRO A 276 -23.71 -17.61 -20.86
N VAL A 277 -24.16 -16.49 -21.42
CA VAL A 277 -23.44 -15.66 -22.38
C VAL A 277 -23.37 -14.22 -21.91
N VAL A 278 -22.55 -13.43 -22.59
CA VAL A 278 -22.46 -11.99 -22.38
C VAL A 278 -22.78 -11.30 -23.69
N ILE A 279 -23.78 -10.41 -23.64
CA ILE A 279 -24.25 -9.60 -24.76
C ILE A 279 -23.99 -8.11 -24.47
N ALA A 280 -24.24 -7.25 -25.45
CA ALA A 280 -24.21 -5.81 -25.24
C ALA A 280 -25.35 -5.38 -24.29
N GLY A 281 -25.04 -4.57 -23.27
CA GLY A 281 -26.03 -3.99 -22.38
C GLY A 281 -26.60 -2.68 -22.94
N THR A 282 -26.70 -1.66 -22.08
CA THR A 282 -27.07 -0.29 -22.49
C THR A 282 -26.06 0.26 -23.50
N LEU A 283 -26.52 0.51 -24.73
CA LEU A 283 -25.67 0.89 -25.85
C LEU A 283 -25.04 2.27 -25.63
N ILE A 284 -23.71 2.32 -25.73
CA ILE A 284 -22.96 3.58 -25.69
C ILE A 284 -23.16 4.30 -27.02
N THR A 285 -23.68 5.53 -26.94
CA THR A 285 -23.91 6.39 -28.10
C THR A 285 -22.60 6.85 -28.75
N ARG A 286 -22.68 7.39 -29.98
CA ARG A 286 -21.49 7.98 -30.63
C ARG A 286 -20.97 9.19 -29.84
N GLU A 287 -21.88 10.02 -29.34
CA GLU A 287 -21.58 11.21 -28.57
C GLU A 287 -20.86 10.87 -27.25
N GLU A 288 -21.34 9.89 -26.49
CA GLU A 288 -20.68 9.40 -25.26
C GLU A 288 -19.31 8.76 -25.53
N ALA A 289 -19.10 8.24 -26.74
CA ALA A 289 -17.83 7.69 -27.20
C ALA A 289 -16.87 8.76 -27.77
N GLY A 290 -17.29 10.03 -27.83
CA GLY A 290 -16.50 11.12 -28.41
C GLY A 290 -16.25 10.96 -29.91
N LEU A 291 -17.23 10.40 -30.65
CA LEU A 291 -17.17 10.08 -32.08
C LEU A 291 -18.16 10.86 -32.92
#